data_AF-A0A383EWZ1-F1
#
_entry.id   AF-A0A383EWZ1-F1
#
_cell.length_a   1.000
_cell.length_b   1.000
_cell.length_c   1.000
_cell.angle_alpha   90.00
_cell.angle_beta   90.00
_cell.angle_gamma   90.00
#
_symmetry.space_group_name_H-M   'P 1'
#
loop_
_entity.id
_entity.type
_entity.pdbx_description
1 polymer ?
#
loop_
_entity_poly.entity_id
_entity_poly.type
_entity_poly.pdbx_seq_one_letter_code
_entity_poly.pdbx_strand_id
1 'polypeptide(L)'
;MKCNNHITLVRGPIVFTKGSINNEAVPQLGLAYISGYLRAKGYKTTLIDASAEGLGKISPLKEYPGYSYQGLSPSEVISRIPKQTRVIGFTSMFSGEWPVLRDL
;
A
#
# COMPACT_ATOMS: atom_id res chain seq x y z
N MET A 1 -13.52 1.29 -29.11
CA MET A 1 -13.71 1.26 -27.64
C MET A 1 -12.33 1.13 -26.98
N LYS A 2 -11.80 2.16 -26.30
CA LYS A 2 -10.55 2.00 -25.54
C LYS A 2 -10.89 1.18 -24.29
N CYS A 3 -10.46 -0.07 -24.23
CA CYS A 3 -10.59 -0.87 -23.00
C CYS A 3 -9.88 -0.10 -21.87
N ASN A 4 -10.60 0.18 -20.80
CA ASN A 4 -10.10 0.96 -19.68
C ASN A 4 -9.10 0.09 -18.89
N ASN A 5 -7.80 0.20 -19.18
CA ASN A 5 -6.79 -0.78 -18.74
C ASN A 5 -5.97 -0.31 -17.52
N HIS A 6 -6.61 0.41 -16.57
CA HIS A 6 -5.91 0.97 -15.42
C HIS A 6 -5.90 0.01 -14.22
N ILE A 7 -4.70 -0.27 -13.69
CA ILE A 7 -4.45 -1.13 -12.53
C ILE A 7 -3.80 -0.28 -11.44
N THR A 8 -4.28 -0.37 -10.21
CA THR A 8 -3.66 0.30 -9.07
C THR A 8 -3.00 -0.74 -8.18
N LEU A 9 -1.73 -0.56 -7.88
CA LEU A 9 -0.93 -1.43 -7.01
C LEU A 9 -0.70 -0.69 -5.70
N VAL A 10 -1.01 -1.33 -4.58
CA VAL A 10 -1.04 -0.71 -3.26
C VAL A 10 -0.17 -1.49 -2.29
N ARG A 11 0.74 -0.78 -1.63
CA ARG A 11 1.39 -1.22 -0.38
C ARG A 11 0.74 -0.46 0.78
N GLY A 12 0.30 -1.20 1.80
CA GLY A 12 -0.22 -0.62 3.04
C GLY A 12 0.85 0.04 3.90
N PRO A 13 0.46 0.66 5.03
CA PRO A 13 1.40 1.22 5.98
C PRO A 13 2.16 0.10 6.71
N ILE A 14 3.32 0.43 7.27
CA ILE A 14 4.10 -0.50 8.09
C ILE A 14 3.40 -0.65 9.44
N VAL A 15 3.16 -1.88 9.89
CA VAL A 15 2.53 -2.18 11.18
C VAL A 15 3.58 -2.62 12.19
N PHE A 16 3.55 -2.06 13.40
CA PHE A 16 4.58 -2.33 14.40
C PHE A 16 4.08 -2.16 15.85
N THR A 17 4.77 -2.81 16.79
CA THR A 17 4.56 -2.64 18.23
C THR A 17 5.55 -1.64 18.81
N LYS A 18 5.20 -1.05 19.97
CA LYS A 18 6.09 -0.13 20.70
C LYS A 18 7.42 -0.83 21.04
N GLY A 19 8.54 -0.18 20.70
CA GLY A 19 9.89 -0.68 20.98
C GLY A 19 10.44 -1.66 19.93
N SER A 20 9.72 -1.91 18.84
CA SER A 20 10.24 -2.68 17.71
C SER A 20 11.39 -1.93 16.99
N ILE A 21 12.42 -2.67 16.60
CA ILE A 21 13.64 -2.16 15.93
C ILE A 21 13.69 -2.62 14.45
N ASN A 22 12.71 -3.41 14.00
CA ASN A 22 12.75 -4.16 12.74
C ASN A 22 11.82 -3.63 11.63
N ASN A 23 11.47 -2.35 11.63
CA ASN A 23 10.42 -1.77 10.76
C ASN A 23 10.91 -0.56 9.96
N GLU A 24 11.96 -0.78 9.15
CA GLU A 24 12.52 0.26 8.29
C GLU A 24 11.69 0.47 7.02
N ALA A 25 11.54 1.74 6.63
CA ALA A 25 10.92 2.08 5.35
C ALA A 25 11.87 1.74 4.20
N VAL A 26 11.60 0.61 3.54
CA VAL A 26 12.35 0.16 2.35
C VAL A 26 11.63 0.52 1.04
N PRO A 27 12.36 0.74 -0.07
CA PRO A 27 11.76 0.88 -1.39
C PRO A 27 10.94 -0.35 -1.79
N GLN A 28 9.75 -0.15 -2.36
CA GLN A 28 8.89 -1.25 -2.77
C GLN A 28 9.22 -1.80 -4.16
N LEU A 29 10.31 -2.56 -4.26
CA LEU A 29 10.82 -3.10 -5.53
C LEU A 29 9.86 -4.13 -6.16
N GLY A 30 9.15 -4.91 -5.36
CA GLY A 30 8.22 -5.92 -5.86
C GLY A 30 7.10 -5.31 -6.71
N LEU A 31 6.44 -4.26 -6.19
CA LEU A 31 5.41 -3.57 -6.97
C LEU A 31 6.00 -2.74 -8.12
N ALA A 32 7.22 -2.20 -7.98
CA ALA A 32 7.89 -1.53 -9.08
C ALA A 32 8.13 -2.49 -10.27
N TYR A 33 8.56 -3.72 -9.99
CA TYR A 33 8.74 -4.77 -10.99
C TYR A 33 7.41 -5.16 -11.66
N ILE A 34 6.38 -5.46 -10.87
CA ILE A 34 5.04 -5.79 -11.39
C ILE A 34 4.49 -4.65 -12.23
N SER A 35 4.63 -3.40 -11.77
CA SER A 35 4.23 -2.20 -12.51
C SER A 35 4.97 -2.07 -13.86
N GLY A 36 6.28 -2.31 -13.87
CA GLY A 36 7.07 -2.36 -15.10
C GLY A 36 6.57 -3.41 -16.09
N TYR A 37 6.34 -4.64 -15.62
CA TYR A 37 5.81 -5.73 -16.43
C TYR A 37 4.43 -5.41 -17.02
N LEU A 38 3.50 -4.91 -16.20
CA LEU A 38 2.15 -4.53 -16.65
C LEU A 38 2.19 -3.41 -17.70
N ARG A 39 3.04 -2.40 -17.50
CA ARG A 39 3.25 -1.34 -18.50
C ARG A 39 3.80 -1.90 -19.81
N ALA A 40 4.73 -2.84 -19.76
CA ALA A 40 5.26 -3.51 -20.96
C ALA A 40 4.19 -4.34 -21.71
N LYS A 41 3.08 -4.71 -21.05
CA LYS A 41 1.91 -5.36 -21.65
C LYS A 41 0.80 -4.39 -22.08
N GLY A 42 1.03 -3.07 -22.00
CA GLY A 42 0.09 -2.04 -22.44
C GLY A 42 -0.95 -1.62 -21.41
N TYR A 43 -0.81 -2.04 -20.14
CA TYR A 43 -1.65 -1.55 -19.04
C TYR A 43 -1.13 -0.20 -18.52
N LYS A 44 -2.03 0.60 -17.97
CA LYS A 44 -1.66 1.78 -17.18
C LYS A 44 -1.62 1.39 -15.72
N THR A 45 -0.61 1.86 -15.00
CA THR A 45 -0.45 1.55 -13.58
C THR A 45 -0.38 2.82 -12.74
N THR A 46 -1.00 2.78 -11.56
CA THR A 46 -0.73 3.70 -10.45
C THR A 46 -0.16 2.89 -9.30
N LEU A 47 0.93 3.37 -8.72
CA LEU A 47 1.50 2.81 -7.50
C LEU A 47 1.13 3.72 -6.34
N ILE A 48 0.56 3.15 -5.28
CA ILE A 48 0.33 3.84 -4.00
C ILE A 48 1.17 3.12 -2.96
N ASP A 49 2.16 3.81 -2.40
CA ASP A 49 3.00 3.27 -1.34
C ASP A 49 2.70 4.04 -0.05
N ALA A 50 1.78 3.52 0.75
CA ALA A 50 1.36 4.19 1.98
C ALA A 50 2.52 4.38 2.97
N SER A 51 3.47 3.42 3.01
CA SER A 51 4.66 3.53 3.84
C SER A 51 5.56 4.68 3.40
N ALA A 52 5.80 4.84 2.10
CA ALA A 52 6.68 5.88 1.56
C ALA A 52 6.01 7.26 1.54
N GLU A 53 4.76 7.34 1.08
CA GLU A 53 4.01 8.59 0.97
C GLU A 53 3.59 9.17 2.33
N GLY A 54 3.50 8.33 3.35
CA GLY A 54 3.24 8.73 4.74
C GLY A 54 4.46 8.57 5.64
N LEU A 55 5.68 8.60 5.10
CA LEU A 55 6.90 8.39 5.89
C LEU A 55 6.95 9.31 7.12
N GLY A 56 7.24 8.73 8.28
CA GLY A 56 7.27 9.43 9.57
C GLY A 56 5.91 9.76 10.18
N LYS A 57 4.79 9.55 9.48
CA LYS A 57 3.45 9.68 10.06
C LYS A 57 3.10 8.42 10.82
N ILE A 58 3.01 8.51 12.15
CA ILE A 58 2.69 7.38 13.03
C ILE A 58 1.31 7.60 13.65
N SER A 59 0.46 6.58 13.59
CA SER A 59 -0.87 6.57 14.19
C SER A 59 -1.14 5.26 14.93
N PRO A 60 -1.92 5.27 16.02
CA PRO A 60 -2.32 4.05 16.71
C PRO A 60 -3.29 3.23 15.85
N LEU A 61 -3.19 1.90 15.94
CA LEU A 61 -4.22 0.99 15.42
C LEU A 61 -5.29 0.77 16.49
N LYS A 62 -6.41 1.48 16.39
CA LYS A 62 -7.47 1.47 17.41
C LYS A 62 -8.03 0.07 17.68
N GLU A 63 -8.19 -0.73 16.62
CA GLU A 63 -8.70 -2.12 16.70
C GLU A 63 -7.67 -3.12 17.26
N TYR A 64 -6.39 -2.72 17.36
CA TYR A 64 -5.29 -3.58 17.80
C TYR A 64 -4.44 -2.87 18.88
N PRO A 65 -4.89 -2.87 20.15
CA PRO A 65 -4.16 -2.23 21.24
C PRO A 65 -2.69 -2.70 21.33
N GLY A 66 -1.77 -1.75 21.51
CA GLY A 66 -0.33 -2.02 21.54
C GLY A 66 0.36 -1.98 20.17
N TYR A 67 -0.41 -1.86 19.09
CA TYR A 67 0.11 -1.68 17.73
C TYR A 67 -0.14 -0.26 17.21
N SER A 68 0.78 0.16 16.35
CA SER A 68 0.72 1.40 15.58
C SER A 68 1.01 1.08 14.11
N TYR A 69 0.72 2.04 13.25
CA TYR A 69 1.16 2.01 11.87
C TYR A 69 1.93 3.27 11.48
N GLN A 70 2.88 3.12 10.56
CA GLN A 70 3.57 4.24 9.90
C GLN A 70 3.17 4.29 8.43
N GLY A 71 2.61 5.43 8.02
CA GLY A 71 2.21 5.64 6.63
C GLY A 71 0.89 6.38 6.50
N LEU A 72 0.34 6.37 5.27
CA LEU A 72 -0.99 6.88 4.98
C LEU A 72 -2.06 6.06 5.70
N SER A 73 -3.11 6.74 6.16
CA SER A 73 -4.34 6.11 6.65
C SER A 73 -5.12 5.41 5.53
N PRO A 74 -6.02 4.46 5.85
CA PRO A 74 -6.86 3.82 4.84
C PRO A 74 -7.64 4.80 3.95
N SER A 75 -8.22 5.85 4.53
CA SER A 75 -8.96 6.88 3.78
C SER A 75 -8.04 7.68 2.84
N GLU A 76 -6.81 7.99 3.26
CA GLU A 76 -5.81 8.61 2.41
C GLU A 76 -5.42 7.71 1.23
N VAL A 77 -5.29 6.39 1.45
CA VAL A 77 -5.00 5.43 0.38
C VAL A 77 -6.18 5.34 -0.59
N ILE A 78 -7.40 5.13 -0.10
CA ILE A 78 -8.62 5.04 -0.92
C ILE A 78 -8.79 6.29 -1.80
N SER A 79 -8.61 7.48 -1.24
CA SER A 79 -8.78 8.74 -1.97
C SER A 79 -7.76 8.95 -3.10
N ARG A 80 -6.63 8.23 -3.08
CA ARG A 80 -5.61 8.24 -4.13
C ARG A 80 -5.88 7.24 -5.25
N ILE A 81 -6.79 6.29 -5.07
CA ILE A 81 -7.12 5.30 -6.10
C ILE A 81 -7.85 6.01 -7.25
N PRO A 82 -7.30 6.01 -8.48
CA PRO A 82 -7.96 6.66 -9.61
C PRO A 82 -9.32 6.03 -9.91
N LYS A 83 -10.36 6.85 -10.15
CA LYS A 83 -11.74 6.37 -10.40
C LYS A 83 -11.86 5.41 -11.58
N GLN A 84 -10.95 5.49 -12.55
CA GLN A 84 -10.92 4.61 -13.72
C GLN A 84 -10.25 3.25 -13.45
N THR A 85 -9.71 3.02 -12.25
CA THR A 85 -9.08 1.74 -11.87
C THR A 85 -10.07 0.60 -12.02
N ARG A 86 -9.64 -0.48 -12.69
CA ARG A 86 -10.43 -1.71 -12.83
C ARG A 86 -9.97 -2.86 -11.96
N VAL A 87 -8.69 -2.85 -11.61
CA VAL A 87 -8.05 -3.88 -10.79
C VAL A 87 -7.21 -3.19 -9.74
N ILE A 88 -7.36 -3.62 -8.49
CA ILE A 88 -6.51 -3.18 -7.39
C ILE A 88 -5.73 -4.40 -6.91
N GLY A 89 -4.40 -4.30 -6.90
CA GLY A 89 -3.51 -5.32 -6.36
C GLY A 89 -2.91 -4.84 -5.06
N PHE A 90 -3.00 -5.65 -4.02
CA PHE A 90 -2.41 -5.36 -2.71
C PHE A 90 -1.16 -6.20 -2.48
N THR A 91 -0.16 -5.62 -1.82
CA THR A 91 0.98 -6.36 -1.29
C THR A 91 1.03 -6.24 0.23
N SER A 92 1.33 -7.36 0.86
CA SER A 92 1.60 -7.48 2.29
C SER A 92 2.87 -8.31 2.40
N MET A 93 3.99 -7.66 2.76
CA MET A 93 5.30 -8.31 2.79
C MET A 93 5.39 -9.25 4.00
N PHE A 94 4.76 -8.85 5.11
CA PHE A 94 4.65 -9.64 6.32
C PHE A 94 3.20 -9.87 6.67
N SER A 95 2.86 -11.08 7.11
CA SER A 95 1.48 -11.44 7.49
C SER A 95 0.88 -10.53 8.56
N GLY A 96 1.72 -9.90 9.40
CA GLY A 96 1.29 -8.90 10.40
C GLY A 96 0.69 -7.62 9.80
N GLU A 97 0.93 -7.31 8.53
CA GLU A 97 0.34 -6.16 7.83
C GLU A 97 -1.08 -6.48 7.31
N TRP A 98 -1.41 -7.77 7.12
CA TRP A 98 -2.68 -8.20 6.55
C TRP A 98 -3.93 -7.68 7.28
N PRO A 99 -4.00 -7.66 8.63
CA PRO A 99 -5.18 -7.15 9.32
C PRO A 99 -5.50 -5.70 8.99
N VAL A 100 -4.49 -4.87 8.70
CA VAL A 100 -4.68 -3.47 8.30
C VAL A 100 -5.06 -3.36 6.83
N LEU A 101 -4.45 -4.17 5.96
CA LEU A 101 -4.78 -4.18 4.53
C LEU A 101 -6.17 -4.75 4.23
N ARG A 102 -6.65 -5.73 5.01
CA ARG A 102 -7.98 -6.33 4.83
C ARG A 102 -9.10 -5.30 5.04
N ASP A 103 -8.90 -4.37 5.95
CA ASP A 103 -9.90 -3.37 6.35
C ASP A 103 -9.81 -2.08 5.50
N LEU A 104 -8.92 -2.07 4.49
CA LEU A 104 -8.69 -0.98 3.56
C LEU A 104 -9.68 -0.95 2.39
#